data_AF-A0AAD3AN85-F1
#
_entry.id   AF-A0AAD3AN85-F1
#
_cell.length_a   1.000
_cell.length_b   1.000
_cell.length_c   1.000
_cell.angle_alpha   90.00
_cell.angle_beta   90.00
_cell.angle_gamma   90.00
#
_symmetry.space_group_name_H-M   'P 1'
#
loop_
_entity.id
_entity.type
_entity.pdbx_description
1 polymer ?
#
loop_
_entity_poly.entity_id
_entity_poly.type
_entity_poly.pdbx_seq_one_letter_code
_entity_poly.pdbx_strand_id
1 'polypeptide(L)' 'MERKMRLTLLIRLPNGHSAQHVGDALIATFTQMPVKLRRTLTWDQGNEMFHHKRIEAATGLKIYFADPHSGASRGVV' A
#
# COMPACT_ATOMS: atom_id res chain seq x y z
N MET A 1 -20.93 -9.69 10.08
CA MET A 1 -20.02 -10.52 9.27
C MET A 1 -19.23 -9.58 8.35
N GLU A 2 -17.99 -9.26 8.68
CA GLU A 2 -17.14 -8.42 7.83
C GLU A 2 -16.52 -9.28 6.73
N ARG A 3 -16.79 -8.99 5.45
CA ARG A 3 -16.22 -9.74 4.33
C ARG A 3 -14.84 -9.15 4.01
N LYS A 4 -13.76 -9.75 4.51
CA LYS A 4 -12.38 -9.38 4.13
C LYS A 4 -12.08 -9.92 2.73
N MET A 5 -11.98 -9.03 1.76
CA MET A 5 -11.44 -9.36 0.43
C MET A 5 -9.93 -9.15 0.46
N ARG A 6 -9.16 -10.21 0.17
CA ARG A 6 -7.70 -10.13 0.03
C ARG A 6 -7.36 -9.97 -1.44
N LEU A 7 -6.69 -8.87 -1.78
CA LEU A 7 -6.17 -8.60 -3.12
C LEU A 7 -4.64 -8.56 -3.05
N THR A 8 -3.98 -9.31 -3.93
CA THR A 8 -2.52 -9.25 -4.11
C THR A 8 -2.22 -8.56 -5.43
N LEU A 9 -1.46 -7.47 -5.38
CA LEU A 9 -1.02 -6.72 -6.55
C LEU A 9 0.49 -6.83 -6.68
N LEU A 10 0.97 -7.30 -7.83
CA LEU A 10 2.39 -7.28 -8.17
C LEU A 10 2.65 -6.07 -9.06
N ILE A 11 3.39 -5.10 -8.55
CA ILE A 11 3.71 -3.85 -9.26
C ILE A 11 5.19 -3.88 -9.63
N ARG A 12 5.49 -3.79 -10.92
CA ARG A 12 6.87 -3.71 -11.41
C ARG A 12 7.38 -2.28 -11.30
N LEU A 13 8.57 -2.11 -10.73
CA LEU A 13 9.22 -0.81 -10.52
C LEU A 13 10.50 -0.70 -11.38
N PRO A 14 10.37 -0.43 -12.70
CA PRO A 14 11.53 -0.39 -13.59
C PRO A 14 12.52 0.75 -13.26
N ASN A 15 12.03 1.81 -12.60
CA ASN A 15 12.81 3.00 -12.28
C ASN A 15 13.39 2.98 -10.85
N GLY A 16 13.36 1.83 -10.19
CA GLY A 16 13.92 1.62 -8.85
C GLY A 16 12.90 1.74 -7.71
N HIS A 17 13.38 1.48 -6.50
CA HIS A 17 12.57 1.32 -5.28
C HIS A 17 12.57 2.58 -4.39
N SER A 18 12.79 3.77 -4.99
CA SER A 18 12.71 5.02 -4.23
C SER A 18 11.25 5.32 -3.84
N ALA A 19 11.05 6.03 -2.73
CA ALA A 19 9.71 6.40 -2.25
C ALA A 19 8.83 7.08 -3.30
N GLN A 20 9.45 7.92 -4.15
CA GLN A 20 8.77 8.57 -5.26
C GLN A 20 8.28 7.57 -6.32
N HIS A 21 9.13 6.62 -6.74
CA HIS A 21 8.80 5.62 -7.75
C HIS A 21 7.74 4.63 -7.26
N VAL A 22 7.85 4.20 -6.00
CA VAL A 22 6.84 3.36 -5.35
C VAL A 22 5.51 4.09 -5.28
N GLY A 23 5.51 5.35 -4.83
CA GLY A 23 4.29 6.14 -4.74
C GLY A 23 3.62 6.39 -6.09
N ASP A 24 4.38 6.68 -7.14
CA ASP A 24 3.85 6.87 -8.50
C ASP A 24 3.17 5.60 -9.02
N ALA A 25 3.84 4.46 -8.88
CA ALA A 25 3.31 3.18 -9.33
C ALA A 25 2.05 2.75 -8.56
N LEU A 26 1.99 3.04 -7.25
CA LEU A 26 0.77 2.84 -6.45
C LEU A 26 -0.36 3.75 -6.92
N ILE A 27 -0.10 5.03 -7.15
CA ILE A 27 -1.12 5.97 -7.65
C ILE A 27 -1.67 5.49 -8.99
N ALA A 28 -0.81 5.13 -9.94
CA ALA A 28 -1.23 4.62 -11.25
C ALA A 28 -2.10 3.35 -11.11
N THR A 29 -1.65 2.40 -10.30
CA THR A 29 -2.37 1.13 -10.08
C THR A 29 -3.73 1.36 -9.43
N PHE A 30 -3.78 2.11 -8.33
CA PHE A 30 -5.03 2.31 -7.60
C PHE A 30 -5.99 3.22 -8.36
N THR A 31 -5.52 4.20 -9.13
CA THR A 31 -6.38 5.05 -9.96
C THR A 31 -7.12 4.26 -11.06
N GLN A 32 -6.63 3.08 -11.44
CA GLN A 32 -7.31 2.18 -12.38
C GLN A 32 -8.35 1.27 -11.71
N MET A 33 -8.31 1.11 -10.38
CA MET A 33 -9.24 0.22 -9.67
C MET A 33 -10.61 0.88 -9.44
N PRO A 34 -11.73 0.15 -9.36
CA PRO A 34 -13.00 0.74 -8.92
C PRO A 34 -12.90 1.33 -7.50
N VAL A 35 -13.47 2.52 -7.26
CA VAL A 35 -13.38 3.20 -5.94
C VAL A 35 -13.88 2.33 -4.78
N LYS A 36 -14.85 1.44 -5.06
CA LYS A 36 -15.42 0.51 -4.08
C LYS A 36 -14.39 -0.48 -3.50
N LEU A 37 -13.31 -0.74 -4.23
CA LEU A 37 -12.21 -1.63 -3.82
C LEU A 37 -11.06 -0.86 -3.14
N ARG A 38 -11.02 0.47 -3.26
CA ARG A 38 -9.96 1.33 -2.71
C ARG A 38 -10.31 1.79 -1.29
N ARG A 39 -10.39 0.85 -0.34
CA ARG A 39 -10.77 1.19 1.05
C ARG A 39 -9.57 1.57 1.89
N THR A 40 -8.64 0.64 2.06
CA THR A 40 -7.51 0.79 2.99
C THR A 40 -6.32 0.01 2.50
N LEU A 41 -5.11 0.55 2.71
CA LEU A 41 -3.84 -0.13 2.46
C LEU A 41 -3.06 -0.17 3.78
N THR A 42 -2.64 -1.36 4.22
CA THR A 42 -1.72 -1.51 5.34
C THR A 42 -0.31 -1.73 4.79
N TRP A 43 0.67 -0.98 5.30
CA TRP A 43 2.04 -0.99 4.80
C TRP A 43 3.05 -1.21 5.94
N ASP A 44 4.13 -1.94 5.67
CA ASP A 44 5.25 -2.14 6.60
C ASP A 44 6.12 -0.87 6.68
N GLN A 45 6.87 -0.63 7.76
CA GLN A 45 7.60 0.65 8.00
C GLN A 45 8.83 0.88 7.09
N GLY A 46 8.70 0.64 5.77
CA GLY A 46 9.71 0.96 4.77
C GLY A 46 9.80 2.47 4.49
N ASN A 47 11.03 2.95 4.26
CA ASN A 47 11.30 4.36 3.92
C ASN A 47 10.66 4.78 2.58
N GLU A 48 10.20 3.81 1.79
CA GLU A 48 9.48 4.04 0.53
C GLU A 48 8.16 4.82 0.69
N MET A 49 7.63 4.98 1.92
CA MET A 49 6.36 5.68 2.18
C MET A 49 6.50 7.09 2.77
N PHE A 50 7.68 7.73 2.61
CA PHE A 50 7.89 9.13 3.02
C PHE A 50 6.82 10.10 2.48
N HIS A 51 6.21 9.78 1.32
CA HIS A 51 5.17 10.58 0.67
C HIS A 51 3.76 9.95 0.70
N HIS A 52 3.41 9.11 1.68
CA HIS A 52 2.10 8.42 1.75
C HIS A 52 0.90 9.38 1.62
N LYS A 53 0.97 10.58 2.22
CA LYS A 53 -0.09 11.60 2.12
C LYS A 53 -0.42 11.98 0.67
N ARG A 54 0.58 12.00 -0.21
CA ARG A 54 0.39 12.27 -1.65
C ARG A 54 -0.42 11.15 -2.30
N ILE A 55 -0.16 9.90 -1.92
CA ILE A 55 -0.86 8.73 -2.44
C ILE A 55 -2.31 8.72 -1.97
N GLU A 56 -2.56 9.00 -0.69
CA GLU A 56 -3.92 9.10 -0.14
C GLU A 56 -4.74 10.18 -0.86
N ALA A 57 -4.16 11.36 -1.06
CA ALA A 57 -4.83 12.47 -1.76
C ALA A 57 -5.15 12.14 -3.23
N ALA A 58 -4.24 11.46 -3.93
CA ALA A 58 -4.43 11.13 -5.35
C ALA A 58 -5.40 9.96 -5.57
N THR A 59 -5.44 8.99 -4.65
CA THR A 59 -6.17 7.72 -4.86
C THR A 59 -7.47 7.62 -4.07
N GLY A 60 -7.62 8.43 -3.02
CA GLY A 60 -8.68 8.32 -2.01
C GLY A 60 -8.50 7.16 -1.03
N LEU A 61 -7.36 6.48 -1.07
CA LEU A 61 -7.03 5.41 -0.12
C LEU A 61 -6.73 5.98 1.27
N LYS A 62 -7.06 5.21 2.31
CA LYS A 62 -6.48 5.39 3.65
C LYS A 62 -5.30 4.46 3.83
N ILE A 63 -4.13 5.01 4.15
CA ILE A 63 -2.91 4.24 4.39
C ILE A 63 -2.69 4.11 5.91
N TYR A 64 -2.47 2.88 6.36
CA TYR A 64 -2.16 2.56 7.74
C TYR A 64 -0.78 1.90 7.80
N PHE A 65 0.03 2.30 8.77
CA PHE A 65 1.33 1.68 9.01
C PHE A 65 1.20 0.58 10.05
N ALA A 66 1.88 -0.55 9.80
CA ALA A 66 2.01 -1.59 10.82
C ALA A 66 2.77 -1.03 12.04
N ASP A 67 2.26 -1.34 13.23
CA ASP A 67 2.90 -0.99 14.50
C ASP A 67 4.08 -1.94 14.77
N PRO A 68 5.28 -1.43 15.12
CA PRO A 68 6.45 -2.27 15.36
C PRO A 68 6.35 -3.12 16.64
N HIS A 69 5.41 -2.82 17.55
CA HIS A 69 5.20 -3.56 18.80
C HIS A 69 4.19 -4.71 18.69
N SER A 70 3.48 -4.85 17.57
CA SER A 70 2.78 -6.10 17.24
C SER A 70 3.75 -7.06 16.55
N GLY A 71 4.59 -7.71 17.36
CA GLY A 71 5.37 -8.86 16.93
C GLY A 71 4.46 -9.99 16.47
N ALA A 72 4.10 -9.99 15.18
CA ALA A 72 3.62 -11.18 14.52
C ALA A 72 4.84 -12.05 14.24
N SER A 73 4.93 -13.16 14.98
CA SER A 73 5.86 -14.25 14.74
C SER A 73 6.07 -14.47 13.25
N ARG A 74 7.32 -14.58 12.83
CA ARG A 74 7.71 -15.06 11.50
C ARG A 74 7.00 -16.40 11.29
N GLY A 75 5.92 -16.39 10.52
CA GLY A 75 5.30 -17.60 10.02
C GLY A 75 6.29 -18.24 9.07
N VAL A 76 6.94 -19.29 9.56
CA VAL A 76 7.63 -20.30 8.76
C VAL A 76 6.79 -20.64 7.53
N VAL A 77 7.41 -20.48 6.36
CA VAL A 77 7.13 -21.31 5.19
C VAL A 77 8.14 -22.44 5.18
#